data_AF-A0A520C8S9-F1
#
_entry.id   AF-A0A520C8S9-F1
#
_cell.length_a   1.000
_cell.length_b   1.000
_cell.length_c   1.000
_cell.angle_alpha   90.00
_cell.angle_beta   90.00
_cell.angle_gamma   90.00
#
_symmetry.space_group_name_H-M   'P 1'
#
loop_
_entity.id
_entity.type
_entity.pdbx_description
1 polymer ?
#
loop_
_entity_poly.entity_id
_entity_poly.type
_entity_poly.pdbx_seq_one_letter_code
_entity_poly.pdbx_strand_id
1 'polypeptide(L)'
;METTHYISSNTLTIEDIHHIVVENKKLALSEEAKVNIQKCRDYLDQKMDSNETAIYGINTGFGSLYNIKISQENLSQLQENLVKSHACGTGDEVPQEIVKIMLLLKIQSLSYGNSGVQLATTERLIDFYNNEIYPVIYTQGSLGASGDLAPLAHLSLPLLGEGEVYYQGNKVPAKDILAHFGWEAMVLQSKEGLALLNGTQFMSAYGVYVLIKSCKYSYLADLIGTISLEGFDGRKEPFNELIHFIRPHKGQIITAQRVNEFLEGSEIIAQTKQHVQDPYSFRCIPQVHGASKDAIDYVKKVFKTEINSVTDNP
;
A
#
# COMPACT_ATOMS: atom_id res chain seq x y z
N MET A 1 23.16 4.81 -7.47
CA MET A 1 21.86 4.84 -6.77
C MET A 1 21.74 3.54 -6.00
N GLU A 2 21.33 3.59 -4.74
CA GLU A 2 21.16 2.38 -3.93
C GLU A 2 20.08 1.48 -4.55
N THR A 3 20.44 0.24 -4.84
CA THR A 3 19.56 -0.76 -5.46
C THR A 3 18.66 -1.46 -4.43
N THR A 4 18.89 -1.21 -3.15
CA THR A 4 18.20 -1.86 -2.03
C THR A 4 17.60 -0.80 -1.12
N HIS A 5 16.32 -0.95 -0.79
CA HIS A 5 15.64 -0.22 0.26
C HIS A 5 15.67 -1.05 1.54
N TYR A 6 16.22 -0.48 2.62
CA TYR A 6 16.21 -1.10 3.93
C TYR A 6 14.94 -0.73 4.68
N ILE A 7 14.13 -1.75 5.00
CA ILE A 7 12.91 -1.66 5.80
C ILE A 7 13.29 -1.30 7.24
N SER A 8 12.74 -0.21 7.75
CA SER A 8 13.00 0.30 9.12
C SER A 8 11.76 0.97 9.71
N SER A 9 11.91 1.51 10.92
CA SER A 9 10.88 2.30 11.61
C SER A 9 10.65 3.69 10.99
N ASN A 10 11.42 4.07 9.96
CA ASN A 10 11.24 5.33 9.27
C ASN A 10 9.89 5.41 8.57
N THR A 11 9.28 6.59 8.59
CA THR A 11 8.01 6.84 7.93
C THR A 11 8.18 6.84 6.42
N LEU A 12 7.46 5.95 5.72
CA LEU A 12 7.36 5.93 4.27
C LEU A 12 6.34 6.96 3.78
N THR A 13 6.71 7.75 2.78
CA THR A 13 5.78 8.58 2.02
C THR A 13 5.29 7.86 0.77
N ILE A 14 4.23 8.39 0.15
CA ILE A 14 3.73 7.89 -1.14
C ILE A 14 4.80 8.02 -2.22
N GLU A 15 5.61 9.08 -2.16
CA GLU A 15 6.76 9.28 -3.04
C GLU A 15 7.83 8.20 -2.82
N ASP A 16 8.16 7.88 -1.58
CA ASP A 16 9.14 6.82 -1.28
C ASP A 16 8.68 5.48 -1.86
N ILE A 17 7.40 5.11 -1.65
CA ILE A 17 6.84 3.88 -2.22
C ILE A 17 6.86 3.92 -3.75
N HIS A 18 6.51 5.05 -4.36
CA HIS A 18 6.61 5.21 -5.81
C HIS A 18 8.04 4.95 -6.31
N HIS A 19 9.05 5.53 -5.66
CA HIS A 19 10.46 5.30 -6.00
C HIS A 19 10.86 3.84 -5.81
N ILE A 20 10.52 3.21 -4.68
CA ILE A 20 10.83 1.80 -4.41
C ILE A 20 10.24 0.89 -5.50
N VAL A 21 8.96 1.09 -5.85
CA VAL A 21 8.22 0.23 -6.79
C VAL A 21 8.66 0.45 -8.24
N VAL A 22 8.79 1.71 -8.67
CA VAL A 22 9.12 2.07 -10.07
C VAL A 22 10.59 1.83 -10.39
N GLU A 23 11.49 2.08 -9.45
CA GLU A 23 12.93 1.80 -9.63
C GLU A 23 13.26 0.32 -9.36
N ASN A 24 12.25 -0.50 -9.05
CA ASN A 24 12.38 -1.92 -8.76
C ASN A 24 13.46 -2.24 -7.70
N LYS A 25 13.50 -1.45 -6.63
CA LYS A 25 14.48 -1.64 -5.55
C LYS A 25 14.21 -2.98 -4.86
N LYS A 26 15.29 -3.70 -4.52
CA LYS A 26 15.17 -4.87 -3.64
C LYS A 26 14.89 -4.40 -2.20
N LEU A 27 14.26 -5.24 -1.40
CA LEU A 27 14.02 -5.01 0.01
C LEU A 27 15.01 -5.82 0.85
N ALA A 28 15.43 -5.25 1.97
CA ALA A 28 16.13 -5.97 3.03
C ALA A 28 15.67 -5.41 4.38
N LEU A 29 15.63 -6.24 5.43
CA LEU A 29 15.38 -5.73 6.79
C LEU A 29 16.62 -4.99 7.29
N SER A 30 16.42 -3.83 7.93
CA SER A 30 17.46 -3.24 8.76
C SER A 30 17.75 -4.11 10.00
N GLU A 31 18.92 -3.95 10.61
CA GLU A 31 19.23 -4.65 11.86
C GLU A 31 18.25 -4.31 12.99
N GLU A 32 17.75 -3.06 13.03
CA GLU A 32 16.70 -2.64 13.95
C GLU A 32 15.41 -3.44 13.73
N ALA A 33 14.95 -3.58 12.48
CA ALA A 33 13.73 -4.32 12.15
C ALA A 33 13.85 -5.81 12.54
N LYS A 34 14.99 -6.45 12.26
CA LYS A 34 15.25 -7.84 12.68
C LYS A 34 15.15 -8.00 14.20
N VAL A 35 15.78 -7.09 14.95
CA VAL A 35 15.74 -7.08 16.41
C VAL A 35 14.33 -6.87 16.93
N ASN A 36 13.54 -5.97 16.33
CA ASN A 36 12.16 -5.71 16.75
C ASN A 36 11.26 -6.93 16.53
N ILE A 37 11.34 -7.57 15.35
CA ILE A 37 10.59 -8.79 15.06
C ILE A 37 10.94 -9.89 16.07
N GLN A 38 12.24 -10.16 16.26
CA GLN A 38 12.67 -11.24 17.15
C GLN A 38 12.26 -10.99 18.60
N LYS A 39 12.41 -9.76 19.12
CA LYS A 39 11.97 -9.41 20.48
C LYS A 39 10.48 -9.66 20.70
N CYS A 40 9.64 -9.35 19.70
CA CYS A 40 8.20 -9.58 19.78
C CYS A 40 7.86 -11.07 19.80
N ARG A 41 8.53 -11.87 18.96
CA ARG A 41 8.39 -13.32 18.93
C ARG A 41 8.81 -13.96 20.25
N ASP A 42 9.98 -13.61 20.76
CA ASP A 42 10.50 -14.11 22.04
C ASP A 42 9.57 -13.76 23.20
N TYR A 43 9.03 -12.54 23.22
CA TYR A 43 8.04 -12.12 24.22
C TYR A 43 6.79 -12.99 24.16
N LEU A 44 6.27 -13.26 22.96
CA LEU A 44 5.08 -14.07 22.79
C LEU A 44 5.32 -15.53 23.19
N ASP A 45 6.48 -16.10 22.85
CA ASP A 45 6.85 -17.46 23.25
C ASP A 45 6.95 -17.59 24.77
N GLN A 46 7.66 -16.67 25.43
CA GLN A 46 7.76 -16.65 26.90
C GLN A 46 6.39 -16.47 27.56
N LYS A 47 5.51 -15.66 26.98
CA LYS A 47 4.15 -15.46 27.48
C LYS A 47 3.30 -16.73 27.32
N MET A 48 3.50 -17.48 26.25
CA MET A 48 2.81 -18.73 26.00
C MET A 48 3.28 -19.87 26.91
N ASP A 49 4.54 -19.86 27.32
CA ASP A 49 5.10 -20.83 28.26
C ASP A 49 4.67 -20.57 29.71
N SER A 50 4.49 -19.29 30.08
CA SER A 50 4.23 -18.88 31.47
C SER A 50 2.76 -18.63 31.81
N ASN A 51 1.86 -18.60 30.82
CA ASN A 51 0.51 -18.10 31.00
C ASN A 51 -0.57 -19.06 30.50
N GLU A 52 -1.43 -19.54 31.41
CA GLU A 52 -2.57 -20.42 31.09
C GLU A 52 -3.83 -19.66 30.65
N THR A 53 -3.78 -18.33 30.65
CA THR A 53 -4.91 -17.48 30.28
C THR A 53 -5.17 -17.48 28.78
N ALA A 54 -6.44 -17.40 28.41
CA ALA A 54 -6.87 -17.34 27.02
C ALA A 54 -6.51 -15.98 26.41
N ILE A 55 -5.80 -15.98 25.28
CA ILE A 55 -5.46 -14.81 24.48
C ILE A 55 -6.03 -15.02 23.07
N TYR A 56 -6.82 -14.05 22.62
CA TYR A 56 -7.51 -14.10 21.33
C TYR A 56 -6.55 -14.38 20.17
N GLY A 57 -6.84 -15.41 19.37
CA GLY A 57 -6.07 -15.74 18.17
C GLY A 57 -4.66 -16.28 18.41
N ILE A 58 -4.27 -16.49 19.67
CA ILE A 58 -2.98 -17.09 20.05
C ILE A 58 -3.19 -18.51 20.57
N ASN A 59 -4.05 -18.69 21.58
CA ASN A 59 -4.41 -20.01 22.14
C ASN A 59 -5.93 -20.24 22.22
N THR A 60 -6.67 -19.46 21.42
CA THR A 60 -8.11 -19.55 21.26
C THR A 60 -8.47 -19.59 19.77
N GLY A 61 -9.71 -19.98 19.46
CA GLY A 61 -10.27 -19.85 18.11
C GLY A 61 -10.47 -18.39 17.68
N PHE A 62 -10.94 -18.20 16.44
CA PHE A 62 -11.15 -16.88 15.84
C PHE A 62 -12.64 -16.57 15.66
N GLY A 63 -12.99 -15.27 15.61
CA GLY A 63 -14.37 -14.84 15.36
C GLY A 63 -15.35 -15.43 16.37
N SER A 64 -16.34 -16.19 15.90
CA SER A 64 -17.35 -16.82 16.76
C SER A 64 -16.78 -17.84 17.76
N LEU A 65 -15.55 -18.32 17.54
CA LEU A 65 -14.86 -19.29 18.39
C LEU A 65 -13.86 -18.65 19.36
N TYR A 66 -13.94 -17.33 19.59
CA TYR A 66 -13.01 -16.55 20.41
C TYR A 66 -12.83 -17.06 21.85
N ASN A 67 -13.78 -17.85 22.38
CA ASN A 67 -13.78 -18.38 23.73
C ASN A 67 -13.38 -19.87 23.82
N ILE A 68 -13.07 -20.53 22.69
CA ILE A 68 -12.66 -21.93 22.66
C ILE A 68 -11.15 -22.02 22.77
N LYS A 69 -10.63 -22.60 23.87
CA LYS A 69 -9.18 -22.83 24.06
C LYS A 69 -8.69 -23.95 23.13
N ILE A 70 -7.49 -23.76 22.60
CA ILE A 70 -6.81 -24.71 21.72
C ILE A 70 -5.54 -25.20 22.41
N SER A 71 -5.27 -26.50 22.34
CA SER A 71 -4.04 -27.08 22.90
C SER A 71 -2.80 -26.62 22.12
N GLN A 72 -1.66 -26.53 22.80
CA GLN A 72 -0.40 -26.09 22.18
C GLN A 72 -0.03 -26.90 20.92
N GLU A 73 -0.26 -28.22 20.94
CA GLU A 73 0.00 -29.14 19.83
C GLU A 73 -0.79 -28.80 18.55
N ASN A 74 -1.97 -28.16 18.69
CA ASN A 74 -2.84 -27.83 17.58
C ASN A 74 -2.67 -26.38 17.08
N LEU A 75 -1.82 -25.57 17.71
CA LEU A 75 -1.72 -24.13 17.38
C LEU A 75 -1.18 -23.88 15.97
N SER A 76 -0.21 -24.68 15.53
CA SER A 76 0.34 -24.57 14.18
C SER A 76 -0.72 -24.92 13.13
N GLN A 77 -1.41 -26.06 13.30
CA GLN A 77 -2.51 -26.49 12.43
C GLN A 77 -3.65 -25.47 12.39
N LEU A 78 -3.95 -24.84 13.54
CA LEU A 78 -4.95 -23.77 13.62
C LEU A 78 -4.58 -22.57 12.73
N GLN A 79 -3.31 -22.14 12.74
CA GLN A 79 -2.87 -21.03 11.89
C GLN A 79 -2.94 -21.39 10.41
N GLU A 80 -2.49 -22.59 10.04
CA GLU A 80 -2.57 -23.09 8.67
C GLU A 80 -4.04 -23.11 8.18
N ASN A 81 -4.94 -23.66 9.01
CA ASN A 81 -6.37 -23.72 8.71
C ASN A 81 -7.01 -22.34 8.63
N LEU A 82 -6.53 -21.36 9.42
CA LEU A 82 -7.00 -19.98 9.32
C LEU A 82 -6.69 -19.41 7.93
N VAL A 83 -5.44 -19.52 7.48
CA VAL A 83 -5.03 -19.06 6.14
C VAL A 83 -5.88 -19.74 5.06
N LYS A 84 -5.99 -21.07 5.11
CA LYS A 84 -6.74 -21.87 4.12
C LYS A 84 -8.24 -21.51 4.08
N SER A 85 -8.88 -21.40 5.23
CA SER A 85 -10.32 -21.11 5.31
C SER A 85 -10.68 -19.67 4.92
N HIS A 86 -9.77 -18.72 5.13
CA HIS A 86 -10.02 -17.30 4.83
C HIS A 86 -9.62 -16.91 3.41
N ALA A 87 -8.89 -17.75 2.68
CA ALA A 87 -8.58 -17.56 1.26
C ALA A 87 -9.81 -17.80 0.36
N CYS A 88 -10.89 -17.06 0.64
CA CYS A 88 -12.20 -17.16 0.01
C CYS A 88 -12.54 -15.93 -0.85
N GLY A 89 -11.53 -15.11 -1.18
CA GLY A 89 -11.69 -14.00 -2.13
C GLY A 89 -12.13 -14.48 -3.52
N THR A 90 -12.88 -13.64 -4.24
CA THR A 90 -13.48 -13.94 -5.55
C THR A 90 -13.43 -12.73 -6.49
N GLY A 91 -13.92 -12.89 -7.72
CA GLY A 91 -13.92 -11.84 -8.74
C GLY A 91 -12.65 -11.87 -9.59
N ASP A 92 -12.31 -10.72 -10.17
CA ASP A 92 -11.12 -10.59 -11.00
C ASP A 92 -9.84 -10.66 -10.16
N GLU A 93 -8.74 -11.04 -10.80
CA GLU A 93 -7.41 -11.03 -10.18
C GLU A 93 -6.91 -9.59 -9.98
N VAL A 94 -6.29 -9.36 -8.83
CA VAL A 94 -5.65 -8.08 -8.48
C VAL A 94 -4.43 -7.86 -9.37
N PRO A 95 -4.28 -6.66 -9.97
CA PRO A 95 -3.10 -6.34 -10.76
C PRO A 95 -1.79 -6.53 -9.97
N GLN A 96 -0.78 -7.12 -10.63
CA GLN A 96 0.50 -7.46 -9.99
C GLN A 96 1.21 -6.25 -9.39
N GLU A 97 1.04 -5.04 -9.96
CA GLU A 97 1.63 -3.83 -9.39
C GLU A 97 1.05 -3.50 -8.01
N ILE A 98 -0.21 -3.84 -7.77
CA ILE A 98 -0.88 -3.65 -6.48
C ILE A 98 -0.43 -4.75 -5.52
N VAL A 99 -0.34 -6.01 -5.95
CA VAL A 99 0.20 -7.11 -5.13
C VAL A 99 1.63 -6.82 -4.66
N LYS A 100 2.47 -6.23 -5.52
CA LYS A 100 3.81 -5.77 -5.15
C LYS A 100 3.78 -4.74 -4.02
N ILE A 101 2.87 -3.77 -4.07
CA ILE A 101 2.68 -2.79 -2.98
C ILE A 101 2.15 -3.49 -1.73
N MET A 102 1.21 -4.44 -1.85
CA MET A 102 0.70 -5.21 -0.72
C MET A 102 1.81 -5.95 0.02
N LEU A 103 2.72 -6.62 -0.71
CA LEU A 103 3.89 -7.28 -0.14
C LEU A 103 4.76 -6.28 0.64
N LEU A 104 5.13 -5.15 0.02
CA LEU A 104 5.92 -4.11 0.66
C LEU A 104 5.27 -3.62 1.96
N LEU A 105 3.97 -3.30 1.93
CA LEU A 105 3.24 -2.79 3.09
C LEU A 105 3.08 -3.84 4.19
N LYS A 106 2.89 -5.12 3.84
CA LYS A 106 2.83 -6.21 4.82
C LYS A 106 4.18 -6.41 5.49
N ILE A 107 5.27 -6.44 4.72
CA ILE A 107 6.64 -6.51 5.23
C ILE A 107 6.92 -5.34 6.18
N GLN A 108 6.60 -4.12 5.76
CA GLN A 108 6.76 -2.91 6.57
C GLN A 108 6.00 -3.02 7.90
N SER A 109 4.72 -3.41 7.87
CA SER A 109 3.89 -3.51 9.07
C SER A 109 4.44 -4.56 10.07
N LEU A 110 4.85 -5.73 9.56
CA LEU A 110 5.46 -6.79 10.39
C LEU A 110 6.81 -6.35 10.96
N SER A 111 7.59 -5.55 10.22
CA SER A 111 8.91 -5.07 10.63
C SER A 111 8.92 -4.18 11.87
N TYR A 112 7.77 -3.58 12.20
CA TYR A 112 7.63 -2.79 13.42
C TYR A 112 7.73 -3.64 14.70
N GLY A 113 7.63 -4.97 14.61
CA GLY A 113 7.86 -5.87 15.73
C GLY A 113 6.76 -5.81 16.79
N ASN A 114 5.50 -5.69 16.37
CA ASN A 114 4.32 -5.73 17.25
C ASN A 114 3.34 -6.84 16.89
N SER A 115 3.72 -7.76 15.99
CA SER A 115 2.83 -8.78 15.43
C SER A 115 3.13 -10.22 15.91
N GLY A 116 4.29 -10.45 16.53
CA GLY A 116 4.69 -11.78 17.00
C GLY A 116 4.96 -12.78 15.87
N VAL A 117 5.34 -12.32 14.68
CA VAL A 117 5.72 -13.21 13.57
C VAL A 117 7.15 -13.72 13.71
N GLN A 118 7.46 -14.86 13.10
CA GLN A 118 8.82 -15.32 12.94
C GLN A 118 9.59 -14.37 12.00
N LEU A 119 10.88 -14.19 12.26
CA LEU A 119 11.77 -13.46 11.36
C LEU A 119 11.78 -14.09 9.95
N ALA A 120 11.88 -15.42 9.89
CA ALA A 120 11.87 -16.19 8.64
C ALA A 120 10.61 -15.96 7.79
N THR A 121 9.45 -15.74 8.40
CA THR A 121 8.20 -15.43 7.70
C THR A 121 8.30 -14.08 6.98
N THR A 122 8.85 -13.07 7.64
CA THR A 122 9.04 -11.74 7.04
C THR A 122 10.11 -11.77 5.95
N GLU A 123 11.19 -12.54 6.16
CA GLU A 123 12.23 -12.75 5.16
C GLU A 123 11.71 -13.47 3.91
N ARG A 124 10.83 -14.47 4.06
CA ARG A 124 10.20 -15.14 2.90
C ARG A 124 9.29 -14.20 2.09
N LEU A 125 8.58 -13.29 2.74
CA LEU A 125 7.82 -12.25 2.04
C LEU A 125 8.75 -11.29 1.27
N ILE A 126 9.91 -10.96 1.83
CA ILE A 126 10.95 -10.20 1.13
C ILE A 126 11.48 -10.98 -0.07
N ASP A 127 11.71 -12.29 0.06
CA ASP A 127 12.12 -13.14 -1.05
C ASP A 127 11.08 -13.13 -2.17
N PHE A 128 9.79 -13.20 -1.85
CA PHE A 128 8.72 -13.08 -2.84
C PHE A 128 8.77 -11.72 -3.55
N TYR A 129 8.87 -10.62 -2.80
CA TYR A 129 9.00 -9.28 -3.39
C TYR A 129 10.23 -9.18 -4.30
N ASN A 130 11.38 -9.63 -3.82
CA ASN A 130 12.66 -9.51 -4.49
C ASN A 130 12.77 -10.41 -5.72
N ASN A 131 12.09 -11.55 -5.75
CA ASN A 131 12.09 -12.45 -6.90
C ASN A 131 10.88 -12.22 -7.83
N GLU A 132 10.12 -11.15 -7.60
CA GLU A 132 8.93 -10.82 -8.40
C GLU A 132 7.91 -11.97 -8.46
N ILE A 133 7.75 -12.64 -7.31
CA ILE A 133 6.77 -13.70 -7.09
C ILE A 133 5.54 -13.03 -6.47
N TYR A 134 4.45 -12.97 -7.23
CA TYR A 134 3.23 -12.27 -6.82
C TYR A 134 2.09 -13.25 -6.59
N PRO A 135 1.64 -13.44 -5.34
CA PRO A 135 0.45 -14.25 -5.05
C PRO A 135 -0.76 -13.85 -5.90
N VAL A 136 -1.52 -14.85 -6.35
CA VAL A 136 -2.80 -14.61 -7.01
C VAL A 136 -3.82 -14.22 -5.94
N ILE A 137 -4.31 -12.98 -6.03
CA ILE A 137 -5.26 -12.38 -5.09
C ILE A 137 -6.46 -11.92 -5.89
N TYR A 138 -7.65 -11.96 -5.29
CA TYR A 138 -8.89 -11.56 -5.96
C TYR A 138 -9.43 -10.24 -5.41
N THR A 139 -10.17 -9.52 -6.26
CA THR A 139 -10.65 -8.15 -6.01
C THR A 139 -11.79 -8.05 -5.00
N GLN A 140 -12.52 -9.14 -4.74
CA GLN A 140 -13.69 -9.15 -3.84
C GLN A 140 -13.47 -10.08 -2.64
N GLY A 141 -14.08 -9.74 -1.50
CA GLY A 141 -14.10 -10.55 -0.28
C GLY A 141 -13.66 -9.82 0.99
N SER A 142 -12.92 -8.71 0.87
CA SER A 142 -12.63 -7.84 2.02
C SER A 142 -13.85 -6.99 2.41
N LEU A 143 -14.06 -6.83 3.71
CA LEU A 143 -15.06 -5.91 4.29
C LEU A 143 -14.49 -4.52 4.59
N GLY A 144 -13.17 -4.35 4.53
CA GLY A 144 -12.52 -3.06 4.71
C GLY A 144 -12.64 -2.42 6.11
N ALA A 145 -12.98 -3.19 7.15
CA ALA A 145 -13.26 -2.65 8.49
C ALA A 145 -12.02 -2.67 9.41
N SER A 146 -11.50 -3.85 9.74
CA SER A 146 -10.34 -4.02 10.65
C SER A 146 -9.27 -4.98 10.12
N GLY A 147 -9.51 -5.60 8.96
CA GLY A 147 -8.58 -6.54 8.33
C GLY A 147 -9.04 -6.96 6.95
N ASP A 148 -8.14 -6.90 5.99
CA ASP A 148 -8.31 -7.40 4.62
C ASP A 148 -8.09 -8.93 4.58
N LEU A 149 -8.84 -9.66 5.43
CA LEU A 149 -8.58 -11.06 5.76
C LEU A 149 -8.49 -11.94 4.52
N ALA A 150 -9.47 -11.86 3.61
CA ALA A 150 -9.51 -12.74 2.45
C ALA A 150 -8.40 -12.45 1.43
N PRO A 151 -8.15 -11.18 1.03
CA PRO A 151 -7.00 -10.86 0.20
C PRO A 151 -5.65 -11.20 0.83
N LEU A 152 -5.49 -11.00 2.13
CA LEU A 152 -4.23 -11.30 2.84
C LEU A 152 -4.04 -12.79 3.10
N ALA A 153 -5.12 -13.57 3.16
CA ALA A 153 -5.05 -15.02 3.13
C ALA A 153 -4.53 -15.52 1.78
N HIS A 154 -5.05 -14.99 0.67
CA HIS A 154 -4.53 -15.28 -0.68
C HIS A 154 -3.07 -14.83 -0.84
N LEU A 155 -2.67 -13.68 -0.27
CA LEU A 155 -1.28 -13.23 -0.23
C LEU A 155 -0.36 -14.24 0.48
N SER A 156 -0.87 -14.90 1.53
CA SER A 156 -0.08 -15.72 2.46
C SER A 156 -0.09 -17.20 2.14
N LEU A 157 -1.11 -17.71 1.43
CA LEU A 157 -1.23 -19.11 1.02
C LEU A 157 0.06 -19.68 0.39
N PRO A 158 0.75 -18.97 -0.52
CA PRO A 158 1.97 -19.49 -1.14
C PRO A 158 3.13 -19.72 -0.18
N LEU A 159 3.14 -19.09 0.99
CA LEU A 159 4.12 -19.38 2.05
C LEU A 159 4.01 -20.83 2.54
N LEU A 160 2.81 -21.41 2.48
CA LEU A 160 2.50 -22.79 2.85
C LEU A 160 2.68 -23.77 1.68
N GLY A 161 3.14 -23.29 0.51
CA GLY A 161 3.20 -24.08 -0.72
C GLY A 161 1.84 -24.27 -1.41
N GLU A 162 0.81 -23.52 -0.99
CA GLU A 162 -0.56 -23.66 -1.47
C GLU A 162 -0.96 -22.48 -2.37
N GLY A 163 -1.98 -22.67 -3.19
CA GLY A 163 -2.46 -21.64 -4.11
C GLY A 163 -1.54 -21.41 -5.32
N GLU A 164 -1.69 -20.24 -5.93
CA GLU A 164 -1.00 -19.87 -7.17
C GLU A 164 -0.28 -18.54 -7.02
N VAL A 165 0.78 -18.36 -7.80
CA VAL A 165 1.56 -17.12 -7.90
C VAL A 165 1.82 -16.81 -9.37
N TYR A 166 2.00 -15.53 -9.69
CA TYR A 166 2.66 -15.11 -10.91
C TYR A 166 4.17 -15.10 -10.70
N TYR A 167 4.90 -15.73 -11.62
CA TYR A 167 6.35 -15.69 -11.70
C TYR A 167 6.77 -15.59 -13.17
N GLN A 168 7.60 -14.59 -13.50
CA GLN A 168 8.04 -14.29 -14.87
C GLN A 168 6.86 -14.20 -15.88
N GLY A 169 5.76 -13.59 -15.45
CA GLY A 169 4.55 -13.39 -16.26
C GLY A 169 3.62 -14.61 -16.39
N ASN A 170 3.98 -15.76 -15.81
CA ASN A 170 3.17 -16.98 -15.86
C ASN A 170 2.54 -17.26 -14.50
N LYS A 171 1.26 -17.66 -14.50
CA LYS A 171 0.57 -18.15 -13.31
C LYS A 171 0.94 -19.62 -13.09
N VAL A 172 1.47 -19.94 -11.92
CA VAL A 172 2.01 -21.25 -11.57
C VAL A 172 1.64 -21.63 -10.13
N PRO A 173 1.54 -22.94 -9.80
CA PRO A 173 1.33 -23.39 -8.42
C PRO A 173 2.47 -22.95 -7.49
N ALA A 174 2.13 -22.50 -6.29
CA ALA A 174 3.11 -22.03 -5.30
C ALA A 174 4.15 -23.09 -4.93
N LYS A 175 3.72 -24.36 -4.77
CA LYS A 175 4.62 -25.49 -4.51
C LYS A 175 5.76 -25.63 -5.53
N ASP A 176 5.50 -25.32 -6.79
CA ASP A 176 6.48 -25.48 -7.86
C ASP A 176 7.52 -24.36 -7.77
N ILE A 177 7.09 -23.16 -7.36
CA ILE A 177 7.99 -22.05 -7.04
C ILE A 177 8.84 -22.34 -5.82
N LEU A 178 8.26 -22.89 -4.73
CA LEU A 178 9.05 -23.28 -3.58
C LEU A 178 10.12 -24.31 -3.95
N ALA A 179 9.75 -25.34 -4.73
CA ALA A 179 10.70 -26.34 -5.22
C ALA A 179 11.77 -25.71 -6.14
N HIS A 180 11.39 -24.78 -7.03
CA HIS A 180 12.31 -24.09 -7.93
C HIS A 180 13.42 -23.34 -7.19
N PHE A 181 13.09 -22.67 -6.09
CA PHE A 181 14.05 -21.94 -5.26
C PHE A 181 14.71 -22.80 -4.16
N GLY A 182 14.38 -24.09 -4.06
CA GLY A 182 14.88 -24.98 -3.01
C GLY A 182 14.36 -24.60 -1.62
N TRP A 183 13.19 -23.98 -1.57
CA TRP A 183 12.55 -23.52 -0.34
C TRP A 183 11.57 -24.54 0.21
N GLU A 184 11.57 -24.70 1.53
CA GLU A 184 10.53 -25.44 2.23
C GLU A 184 9.30 -24.56 2.45
N ALA A 185 8.14 -25.22 2.57
CA ALA A 185 6.90 -24.59 3.01
C ALA A 185 7.01 -24.14 4.47
N MET A 186 6.51 -22.96 4.77
CA MET A 186 6.57 -22.39 6.10
C MET A 186 5.65 -23.14 7.07
N VAL A 187 6.19 -23.51 8.24
CA VAL A 187 5.39 -23.99 9.36
C VAL A 187 5.07 -22.80 10.26
N LEU A 188 3.80 -22.39 10.27
CA LEU A 188 3.35 -21.25 11.06
C LEU A 188 3.34 -21.58 12.55
N GLN A 189 3.83 -20.66 13.36
CA GLN A 189 3.77 -20.69 14.83
C GLN A 189 2.53 -20.00 15.37
N SER A 190 2.35 -20.01 16.70
CA SER A 190 1.24 -19.32 17.36
C SER A 190 1.09 -17.88 16.88
N LYS A 191 -0.15 -17.45 16.62
CA LYS A 191 -0.55 -16.11 16.11
C LYS A 191 -0.17 -15.80 14.66
N GLU A 192 0.76 -16.50 14.03
CA GLU A 192 1.30 -16.05 12.72
C GLU A 192 0.28 -16.01 11.60
N GLY A 193 -0.63 -16.99 11.54
CA GLY A 193 -1.72 -16.96 10.57
C GLY A 193 -2.56 -15.71 10.71
N LEU A 194 -2.87 -15.31 11.95
CA LEU A 194 -3.62 -14.09 12.20
C LEU A 194 -2.80 -12.84 11.85
N ALA A 195 -1.53 -12.77 12.24
CA ALA A 195 -0.67 -11.63 11.93
C ALA A 195 -0.48 -11.39 10.42
N LEU A 196 -0.46 -12.48 9.63
CA LEU A 196 -0.40 -12.42 8.18
C LEU A 196 -1.72 -11.86 7.59
N LEU A 197 -2.86 -12.34 8.07
CA LEU A 197 -4.18 -11.99 7.53
C LEU A 197 -4.73 -10.67 8.04
N ASN A 198 -4.36 -10.25 9.25
CA ASN A 198 -4.92 -9.08 9.88
C ASN A 198 -4.19 -7.80 9.46
N GLY A 199 -4.94 -6.75 9.20
CA GLY A 199 -4.43 -5.47 8.72
C GLY A 199 -5.00 -4.98 7.39
N THR A 200 -4.65 -3.76 7.01
CA THR A 200 -5.33 -2.99 5.94
C THR A 200 -4.50 -2.89 4.65
N GLN A 201 -3.58 -3.83 4.42
CA GLN A 201 -2.61 -3.70 3.33
C GLN A 201 -3.21 -3.83 1.93
N PHE A 202 -4.35 -4.50 1.76
CA PHE A 202 -5.00 -4.59 0.44
C PHE A 202 -5.64 -3.25 0.06
N MET A 203 -6.49 -2.69 0.93
CA MET A 203 -7.09 -1.38 0.67
C MET A 203 -6.02 -0.27 0.61
N SER A 204 -4.99 -0.38 1.46
CA SER A 204 -3.85 0.54 1.49
C SER A 204 -3.04 0.49 0.19
N ALA A 205 -2.78 -0.69 -0.35
CA ALA A 205 -2.05 -0.83 -1.61
C ALA A 205 -2.83 -0.21 -2.79
N TYR A 206 -4.15 -0.43 -2.86
CA TYR A 206 -5.01 0.25 -3.84
C TYR A 206 -4.94 1.77 -3.67
N GLY A 207 -5.10 2.27 -2.44
CA GLY A 207 -5.06 3.70 -2.18
C GLY A 207 -3.70 4.33 -2.51
N VAL A 208 -2.58 3.67 -2.19
CA VAL A 208 -1.24 4.11 -2.59
C VAL A 208 -1.11 4.15 -4.11
N TYR A 209 -1.51 3.09 -4.81
CA TYR A 209 -1.47 3.04 -6.27
C TYR A 209 -2.29 4.17 -6.91
N VAL A 210 -3.52 4.36 -6.43
CA VAL A 210 -4.42 5.42 -6.90
C VAL A 210 -3.86 6.80 -6.59
N LEU A 211 -3.26 7.02 -5.42
CA LEU A 211 -2.64 8.29 -5.05
C LEU A 211 -1.44 8.64 -5.93
N ILE A 212 -0.57 7.67 -6.22
CA ILE A 212 0.55 7.83 -7.16
C ILE A 212 0.04 8.31 -8.52
N LYS A 213 -0.99 7.63 -9.05
CA LYS A 213 -1.61 7.99 -10.33
C LYS A 213 -2.30 9.36 -10.25
N SER A 214 -3.00 9.64 -9.16
CA SER A 214 -3.74 10.90 -8.95
C SER A 214 -2.81 12.10 -8.88
N CYS A 215 -1.66 11.98 -8.21
CA CYS A 215 -0.63 13.02 -8.20
C CYS A 215 -0.12 13.31 -9.62
N LYS A 216 0.16 12.27 -10.40
CA LYS A 216 0.57 12.40 -11.81
C LYS A 216 -0.54 13.04 -12.66
N TYR A 217 -1.78 12.57 -12.54
CA TYR A 217 -2.90 13.09 -13.32
C TYR A 217 -3.26 14.53 -12.94
N SER A 218 -3.14 14.91 -11.67
CA SER A 218 -3.32 16.28 -11.21
C SER A 218 -2.31 17.23 -11.85
N TYR A 219 -1.04 16.83 -11.94
CA TYR A 219 -0.02 17.60 -12.67
C TYR A 219 -0.33 17.68 -14.17
N LEU A 220 -0.66 16.55 -14.80
CA LEU A 220 -0.98 16.51 -16.22
C LEU A 220 -2.25 17.30 -16.56
N ALA A 221 -3.24 17.36 -15.67
CA ALA A 221 -4.44 18.16 -15.86
C ALA A 221 -4.11 19.67 -15.93
N ASP A 222 -3.20 20.15 -15.09
CA ASP A 222 -2.73 21.55 -15.16
C ASP A 222 -2.03 21.83 -16.50
N LEU A 223 -1.15 20.92 -16.94
CA LEU A 223 -0.43 21.05 -18.20
C LEU A 223 -1.37 21.02 -19.40
N ILE A 224 -2.24 20.02 -19.50
CA ILE A 224 -3.20 19.86 -20.60
C ILE A 224 -4.21 21.01 -20.60
N GLY A 225 -4.67 21.43 -19.41
CA GLY A 225 -5.54 22.59 -19.26
C GLY A 225 -4.87 23.88 -19.75
N THR A 226 -3.56 24.02 -19.51
CA THR A 226 -2.78 25.15 -20.01
C THR A 226 -2.63 25.13 -21.53
N ILE A 227 -2.28 23.98 -22.12
CA ILE A 227 -2.21 23.83 -23.59
C ILE A 227 -3.58 24.11 -24.23
N SER A 228 -4.66 23.68 -23.57
CA SER A 228 -6.02 23.94 -24.04
C SER A 228 -6.39 25.42 -23.95
N LEU A 229 -5.92 26.12 -22.91
CA LEU A 229 -6.07 27.57 -22.77
C LEU A 229 -5.37 28.30 -23.92
N GLU A 230 -4.15 27.89 -24.28
CA GLU A 230 -3.43 28.46 -25.43
C GLU A 230 -4.19 28.21 -26.73
N GLY A 231 -4.61 26.97 -26.99
CA GLY A 231 -5.35 26.60 -28.20
C GLY A 231 -6.72 27.30 -28.31
N PHE A 232 -7.31 27.70 -27.19
CA PHE A 232 -8.55 28.47 -27.12
C PHE A 232 -8.34 29.98 -27.30
N ASP A 233 -7.09 30.46 -27.34
CA ASP A 233 -6.77 31.89 -27.29
C ASP A 233 -7.15 32.56 -25.95
N GLY A 234 -7.09 31.81 -24.83
CA GLY A 234 -7.56 32.28 -23.52
C GLY A 234 -6.73 33.40 -22.86
N ARG A 235 -7.23 33.93 -21.75
CA ARG A 235 -6.64 35.03 -20.97
C ARG A 235 -5.71 34.55 -19.86
N LYS A 236 -4.60 35.26 -19.63
CA LYS A 236 -3.65 34.96 -18.53
C LYS A 236 -4.04 35.62 -17.21
N GLU A 237 -4.80 36.70 -17.26
CA GLU A 237 -5.18 37.52 -16.10
C GLU A 237 -5.85 36.71 -14.97
N PRO A 238 -6.72 35.71 -15.24
CA PRO A 238 -7.28 34.86 -14.18
C PRO A 238 -6.29 34.08 -13.33
N PHE A 239 -5.06 33.91 -13.82
CA PHE A 239 -4.00 33.15 -13.15
C PHE A 239 -3.04 34.05 -12.36
N ASN A 240 -3.29 35.37 -12.30
CA ASN A 240 -2.47 36.30 -11.54
C ASN A 240 -2.42 35.92 -10.06
N GLU A 241 -1.21 35.80 -9.50
CA GLU A 241 -0.98 35.37 -8.12
C GLU A 241 -1.73 36.22 -7.08
N LEU A 242 -1.90 37.52 -7.32
CA LEU A 242 -2.60 38.43 -6.40
C LEU A 242 -4.07 38.07 -6.23
N ILE A 243 -4.73 37.54 -7.27
CA ILE A 243 -6.12 37.04 -7.18
C ILE A 243 -6.18 35.83 -6.26
N HIS A 244 -5.16 34.98 -6.29
CA HIS A 244 -5.15 33.74 -5.51
C HIS A 244 -4.65 33.95 -4.08
N PHE A 245 -3.87 34.99 -3.80
CA PHE A 245 -3.47 35.36 -2.44
C PHE A 245 -4.62 35.94 -1.61
N ILE A 246 -5.58 36.64 -2.21
CA ILE A 246 -6.78 37.13 -1.49
C ILE A 246 -7.81 36.02 -1.19
N ARG A 247 -7.66 34.84 -1.82
CA ARG A 247 -8.45 33.64 -1.54
C ARG A 247 -7.51 32.42 -1.41
N PRO A 248 -6.79 32.30 -0.26
CA PRO A 248 -5.58 31.50 -0.17
C PRO A 248 -5.82 30.01 0.06
N HIS A 249 -6.62 29.37 -0.80
CA HIS A 249 -6.66 27.91 -0.87
C HIS A 249 -5.35 27.41 -1.48
N LYS A 250 -4.67 26.51 -0.77
CA LYS A 250 -3.33 26.02 -1.13
C LYS A 250 -3.29 25.45 -2.54
N GLY A 251 -4.20 24.51 -2.86
CA GLY A 251 -4.26 23.90 -4.18
C GLY A 251 -4.55 24.91 -5.29
N GLN A 252 -5.34 25.95 -5.02
CA GLN A 252 -5.64 27.02 -5.98
C GLN A 252 -4.39 27.84 -6.32
N ILE A 253 -3.62 28.25 -5.29
CA ILE A 253 -2.37 28.98 -5.46
C ILE A 253 -1.38 28.15 -6.29
N ILE A 254 -1.17 26.89 -5.91
CA ILE A 254 -0.24 25.97 -6.60
C ILE A 254 -0.64 25.79 -8.08
N THR A 255 -1.94 25.66 -8.36
CA THR A 255 -2.42 25.50 -9.74
C THR A 255 -2.13 26.75 -10.56
N ALA A 256 -2.45 27.94 -10.05
CA ALA A 256 -2.21 29.19 -10.76
C ALA A 256 -0.72 29.43 -11.02
N GLN A 257 0.13 29.14 -10.04
CA GLN A 257 1.58 29.20 -10.20
C GLN A 257 2.05 28.29 -11.34
N ARG A 258 1.64 27.01 -11.35
CA ARG A 258 2.01 26.07 -12.41
C ARG A 258 1.55 26.49 -13.80
N VAL A 259 0.31 26.98 -13.92
CA VAL A 259 -0.19 27.48 -15.20
C VAL A 259 0.68 28.66 -15.67
N ASN A 260 1.04 29.59 -14.79
CA ASN A 260 1.94 30.69 -15.16
C ASN A 260 3.35 30.21 -15.58
N GLU A 261 3.91 29.21 -14.90
CA GLU A 261 5.19 28.58 -15.25
C GLU A 261 5.11 27.94 -16.65
N PHE A 262 4.03 27.21 -16.96
CA PHE A 262 3.83 26.60 -18.28
C PHE A 262 3.60 27.63 -19.39
N LEU A 263 3.01 28.78 -19.08
CA LEU A 263 2.78 29.88 -20.02
C LEU A 263 3.98 30.81 -20.19
N GLU A 264 5.10 30.55 -19.52
CA GLU A 264 6.31 31.35 -19.66
C GLU A 264 6.81 31.31 -21.11
N GLY A 265 6.96 32.49 -21.73
CA GLY A 265 7.39 32.63 -23.13
C GLY A 265 6.32 32.33 -24.19
N SER A 266 5.06 32.07 -23.82
CA SER A 266 3.99 31.85 -24.80
C SER A 266 3.69 33.11 -25.62
N GLU A 267 3.98 33.04 -26.92
CA GLU A 267 3.62 34.09 -27.89
C GLU A 267 2.12 34.15 -28.15
N ILE A 268 1.40 33.02 -28.01
CA ILE A 268 -0.06 32.94 -28.24
C ILE A 268 -0.79 33.68 -27.12
N ILE A 269 -0.44 33.42 -25.87
CA ILE A 269 -1.07 34.06 -24.71
C ILE A 269 -0.76 35.56 -24.63
N ALA A 270 0.42 35.99 -25.10
CA ALA A 270 0.82 37.39 -25.11
C ALA A 270 -0.02 38.27 -26.08
N GLN A 271 -0.77 37.67 -27.01
CA GLN A 271 -1.58 38.41 -27.97
C GLN A 271 -2.75 39.14 -27.30
N THR A 272 -3.20 40.24 -27.91
CA THR A 272 -4.35 40.99 -27.42
C THR A 272 -5.64 40.20 -27.63
N LYS A 273 -6.37 39.94 -26.55
CA LYS A 273 -7.62 39.18 -26.56
C LYS A 273 -8.83 40.10 -26.78
N GLN A 274 -9.71 39.72 -27.70
CA GLN A 274 -10.94 40.49 -28.01
C GLN A 274 -12.04 40.28 -26.97
N HIS A 275 -12.14 39.07 -26.41
CA HIS A 275 -13.14 38.73 -25.41
C HIS A 275 -12.72 39.25 -24.03
N VAL A 276 -13.69 39.69 -23.21
CA VAL A 276 -13.41 40.27 -21.89
C VAL A 276 -13.12 39.19 -20.84
N GLN A 277 -13.72 38.01 -20.97
CA GLN A 277 -13.53 36.88 -20.06
C GLN A 277 -13.62 35.55 -20.79
N ASP A 278 -12.89 34.55 -20.28
CA ASP A 278 -13.03 33.16 -20.70
C ASP A 278 -14.21 32.47 -20.00
N PRO A 279 -14.75 31.39 -20.61
CA PRO A 279 -15.62 30.44 -19.94
C PRO A 279 -15.01 29.89 -18.65
N TYR A 280 -15.86 29.45 -17.72
CA TYR A 280 -15.41 28.94 -16.42
C TYR A 280 -14.50 27.72 -16.53
N SER A 281 -14.64 26.91 -17.58
CA SER A 281 -13.74 25.77 -17.84
C SER A 281 -12.28 26.17 -18.00
N PHE A 282 -11.99 27.42 -18.37
CA PHE A 282 -10.63 27.99 -18.45
C PHE A 282 -10.35 28.90 -17.28
N ARG A 283 -11.22 29.91 -17.07
CA ARG A 283 -11.02 30.94 -16.05
C ARG A 283 -10.97 30.39 -14.62
N CYS A 284 -11.64 29.26 -14.38
CA CYS A 284 -11.72 28.63 -13.07
C CYS A 284 -10.82 27.40 -12.91
N ILE A 285 -9.85 27.17 -13.82
CA ILE A 285 -8.86 26.07 -13.69
C ILE A 285 -8.22 26.07 -12.29
N PRO A 286 -7.72 27.20 -11.74
CA PRO A 286 -7.12 27.22 -10.41
C PRO A 286 -8.08 26.76 -9.31
N GLN A 287 -9.33 27.21 -9.34
CA GLN A 287 -10.34 26.92 -8.32
C GLN A 287 -10.77 25.44 -8.38
N VAL A 288 -10.95 24.91 -9.58
CA VAL A 288 -11.43 23.54 -9.79
C VAL A 288 -10.31 22.53 -9.54
N HIS A 289 -9.18 22.67 -10.25
CA HIS A 289 -8.06 21.75 -10.07
C HIS A 289 -7.44 21.90 -8.67
N GLY A 290 -7.45 23.11 -8.12
CA GLY A 290 -6.95 23.39 -6.78
C GLY A 290 -7.76 22.68 -5.70
N ALA A 291 -9.10 22.69 -5.79
CA ALA A 291 -9.94 21.94 -4.86
C ALA A 291 -9.65 20.42 -4.92
N SER A 292 -9.43 19.87 -6.12
CA SER A 292 -9.02 18.47 -6.28
C SER A 292 -7.65 18.18 -5.66
N LYS A 293 -6.67 19.10 -5.79
CA LYS A 293 -5.36 18.98 -5.13
C LYS A 293 -5.48 18.96 -3.61
N ASP A 294 -6.30 19.84 -3.04
CA ASP A 294 -6.52 19.88 -1.59
C ASP A 294 -7.16 18.57 -1.08
N ALA A 295 -8.10 17.99 -1.85
CA ALA A 295 -8.67 16.69 -1.53
C ALA A 295 -7.64 15.55 -1.63
N ILE A 296 -6.80 15.53 -2.68
CA ILE A 296 -5.70 14.56 -2.82
C ILE A 296 -4.73 14.67 -1.65
N ASP A 297 -4.36 15.89 -1.24
CA ASP A 297 -3.47 16.13 -0.09
C ASP A 297 -4.05 15.61 1.22
N TYR A 298 -5.37 15.77 1.43
CA TYR A 298 -6.07 15.18 2.57
C TYR A 298 -5.98 13.65 2.57
N VAL A 299 -6.34 13.01 1.45
CA VAL A 299 -6.29 11.54 1.32
C VAL A 299 -4.86 11.03 1.49
N LYS A 300 -3.88 11.71 0.90
CA LYS A 300 -2.45 11.40 1.06
C LYS A 300 -2.02 11.41 2.53
N LYS A 301 -2.53 12.35 3.33
CA LYS A 301 -2.26 12.39 4.78
C LYS A 301 -2.84 11.16 5.49
N VAL A 302 -4.08 10.79 5.21
CA VAL A 302 -4.74 9.61 5.82
C VAL A 302 -3.97 8.33 5.48
N PHE A 303 -3.67 8.10 4.19
CA PHE A 303 -2.93 6.90 3.77
C PHE A 303 -1.49 6.90 4.29
N LYS A 304 -0.81 8.06 4.36
CA LYS A 304 0.53 8.13 4.97
C LYS A 304 0.53 7.64 6.42
N THR A 305 -0.51 7.95 7.18
CA THR A 305 -0.65 7.42 8.55
C THR A 305 -0.91 5.92 8.54
N GLU A 306 -1.87 5.46 7.74
CA GLU A 306 -2.30 4.06 7.70
C GLU A 306 -1.17 3.10 7.30
N ILE A 307 -0.44 3.41 6.22
CA ILE A 307 0.65 2.56 5.70
C ILE A 307 1.85 2.44 6.67
N ASN A 308 1.95 3.36 7.64
CA ASN A 308 2.99 3.38 8.65
C ASN A 308 2.47 2.96 10.04
N SER A 309 1.27 2.37 10.11
CA SER A 309 0.66 1.92 11.35
C SER A 309 0.79 0.41 11.54
N VAL A 310 0.73 -0.02 12.79
CA VAL A 310 0.47 -1.43 13.13
C VAL A 310 -1.04 -1.61 13.09
N THR A 311 -1.52 -2.42 12.15
CA THR A 311 -2.95 -2.69 11.94
C THR A 311 -3.31 -4.13 12.30
N ASP A 312 -2.40 -4.83 12.96
CA ASP A 312 -2.60 -6.19 13.48
C ASP A 312 -3.26 -6.14 14.87
N ASN A 313 -3.80 -7.27 15.31
CA ASN A 313 -4.40 -7.46 16.61
C ASN A 313 -4.38 -8.97 17.00
N PRO A 314 -4.15 -9.31 18.27
CA PRO A 314 -3.64 -8.44 19.33
C PRO A 314 -2.15 -8.11 19.15
#